data_AF-A0A7C3D1A1-F1
#
_entry.id   AF-A0A7C3D1A1-F1
#
_cell.length_a   1.000
_cell.length_b   1.000
_cell.length_c   1.000
_cell.angle_alpha   90.00
_cell.angle_beta   90.00
_cell.angle_gamma   90.00
#
_symmetry.space_group_name_H-M   'P 1'
#
loop_
_entity.id
_entity.type
_entity.pdbx_description
1 polymer ?
#
loop_
_entity_poly.entity_id
_entity_poly.type
_entity_poly.pdbx_seq_one_letter_code
_entity_poly.pdbx_strand_id
1 'polypeptide(L)'
;MKLTHHKSLVLASIVTLSAANAVAAGECSRSDIDHYLDKGFNLPQIMKLCGDSSAAEPARKAAIENNTSIPLSNLLVFLQTALDAEKVEVTPKDINIHQDRCFPYGEEGFTGILPSACMSRTIRIARKGLKIGDVVESKFIFRDGKLIVSGEIEQSFDKLDTLKKRAKKEFLEKYPPHLNTFDVPVKKSMKRQEVADALEKLAK
;
A
#
# COMPACT_ATOMS: atom_id res chain seq x y z
N MET A 1 50.70 -48.85 14.79
CA MET A 1 51.08 -47.48 15.18
C MET A 1 50.24 -47.05 16.37
N LYS A 2 50.96 -46.60 17.41
CA LYS A 2 50.63 -46.09 18.75
C LYS A 2 49.16 -45.78 19.13
N LEU A 3 48.70 -46.50 20.16
CA LEU A 3 47.83 -45.99 21.24
C LEU A 3 48.65 -45.02 22.12
N THR A 4 48.03 -43.92 22.58
CA THR A 4 48.38 -43.29 23.87
C THR A 4 47.14 -42.68 24.52
N HIS A 5 46.93 -43.11 25.76
CA HIS A 5 46.04 -42.55 26.78
C HIS A 5 46.37 -41.10 27.13
N HIS A 6 45.37 -40.33 27.60
CA HIS A 6 45.54 -39.51 28.79
C HIS A 6 44.27 -39.52 29.64
N LYS A 7 44.48 -39.82 30.93
CA LYS A 7 43.50 -39.87 32.01
C LYS A 7 43.42 -38.53 32.73
N SER A 8 42.24 -38.24 33.28
CA SER A 8 41.92 -37.53 34.53
C SER A 8 42.50 -36.14 34.81
N LEU A 9 41.64 -35.17 35.18
CA LEU A 9 41.39 -34.82 36.60
C LEU A 9 40.18 -33.86 36.73
N VAL A 10 39.46 -34.06 37.83
CA VAL A 10 38.30 -33.36 38.39
C VAL A 10 38.71 -32.04 39.08
N LEU A 11 37.81 -31.04 39.11
CA LEU A 11 37.47 -30.11 40.24
C LEU A 11 36.81 -28.84 39.65
N ALA A 12 35.50 -28.64 39.83
CA ALA A 12 34.83 -28.06 41.00
C ALA A 12 34.79 -26.52 41.00
N SER A 13 33.56 -26.01 40.87
CA SER A 13 32.95 -24.76 41.34
C SER A 13 33.80 -23.49 41.47
N ILE A 14 33.31 -22.39 40.88
CA ILE A 14 32.91 -21.18 41.63
C ILE A 14 31.86 -20.41 40.81
N VAL A 15 30.73 -20.17 41.48
CA VAL A 15 29.64 -19.25 41.11
C VAL A 15 30.05 -17.83 41.50
N THR A 16 29.95 -16.87 40.56
CA THR A 16 29.70 -15.43 40.79
C THR A 16 29.11 -14.89 39.47
N LEU A 17 27.79 -14.75 39.31
CA LEU A 17 26.88 -13.68 39.75
C LEU A 17 27.32 -12.26 39.33
N SER A 18 26.67 -11.72 38.29
CA SER A 18 26.43 -10.30 37.87
C SER A 18 26.37 -10.27 36.33
N ALA A 19 25.41 -9.71 35.60
CA ALA A 19 24.28 -8.84 35.89
C ALA A 19 23.23 -9.01 34.78
N ALA A 20 22.04 -8.48 35.05
CA ALA A 20 20.80 -8.60 34.30
C ALA A 20 20.88 -8.34 32.79
N ASN A 21 20.41 -9.30 31.99
CA ASN A 21 19.68 -9.00 30.76
C ASN A 21 18.20 -9.30 31.00
N ALA A 22 17.51 -8.33 31.59
CA ALA A 22 16.06 -8.24 31.46
C ALA A 22 15.77 -7.87 29.99
N VAL A 23 15.50 -8.86 29.16
CA VAL A 23 14.77 -8.63 27.90
C VAL A 23 13.32 -9.00 28.17
N ALA A 24 12.63 -8.05 28.78
CA ALA A 24 11.20 -8.02 28.81
C ALA A 24 10.72 -7.40 27.48
N ALA A 25 10.38 -8.28 26.53
CA ALA A 25 9.38 -8.06 25.48
C ALA A 25 9.14 -9.43 24.83
N GLY A 26 7.94 -9.99 25.01
CA GLY A 26 7.51 -11.19 24.28
C GLY A 26 7.32 -10.84 22.82
N GLU A 27 8.37 -11.00 22.02
CA GLU A 27 8.32 -10.92 20.57
C GLU A 27 8.69 -12.30 20.03
N CYS A 28 7.80 -12.91 19.27
CA CYS A 28 8.14 -14.13 18.53
C CYS A 28 9.39 -13.87 17.70
N SER A 29 10.39 -14.72 17.85
CA SER A 29 11.58 -14.64 17.01
C SER A 29 11.19 -15.02 15.58
N ARG A 30 12.01 -14.59 14.61
CA ARG A 30 11.81 -14.94 13.19
C ARG A 30 11.72 -16.46 12.97
N SER A 31 12.46 -17.23 13.78
CA SER A 31 12.41 -18.70 13.75
C SER A 31 11.04 -19.26 14.16
N ASP A 32 10.33 -18.59 15.07
CA ASP A 32 9.01 -19.03 15.54
C ASP A 32 7.95 -18.76 14.48
N ILE A 33 8.04 -17.60 13.80
CA ILE A 33 7.14 -17.24 12.71
C ILE A 33 7.27 -18.25 11.55
N ASP A 34 8.50 -18.56 11.14
CA ASP A 34 8.76 -19.51 10.06
C ASP A 34 8.26 -20.92 10.43
N HIS A 35 8.39 -21.33 11.69
CA HIS A 35 7.84 -22.59 12.18
C HIS A 35 6.31 -22.67 12.08
N TYR A 36 5.59 -21.61 12.44
CA TYR A 36 4.12 -21.61 12.36
C TYR A 36 3.59 -21.50 10.93
N LEU A 37 4.31 -20.79 10.04
CA LEU A 37 3.99 -20.76 8.62
C LEU A 37 4.11 -22.16 7.99
N ASP A 38 5.15 -22.92 8.34
CA ASP A 38 5.35 -24.30 7.86
C ASP A 38 4.25 -25.25 8.37
N LYS A 39 3.65 -24.95 9.53
CA LYS A 39 2.48 -25.68 10.08
C LYS A 39 1.14 -25.23 9.48
N GLY A 40 1.13 -24.29 8.54
CA GLY A 40 -0.07 -23.84 7.85
C GLY A 40 -0.91 -22.80 8.62
N PHE A 41 -0.34 -22.17 9.65
CA PHE A 41 -1.01 -21.07 10.34
C PHE A 41 -0.96 -19.80 9.49
N ASN A 42 -2.01 -18.98 9.56
CA ASN A 42 -2.02 -17.67 8.92
C ASN A 42 -1.38 -16.62 9.84
N LEU A 43 -0.84 -15.56 9.23
CA LEU A 43 -0.15 -14.48 9.94
C LEU A 43 -0.97 -13.88 11.11
N PRO A 44 -2.29 -13.66 10.99
CA PRO A 44 -3.14 -13.22 12.10
C PRO A 44 -3.16 -14.17 13.31
N GLN A 45 -3.17 -15.49 13.09
CA GLN A 45 -3.13 -16.49 14.17
C GLN A 45 -1.78 -16.48 14.89
N ILE A 46 -0.69 -16.34 14.13
CA ILE A 46 0.67 -16.26 14.67
C ILE A 46 0.80 -15.05 15.60
N MET A 47 0.33 -13.88 15.15
CA MET A 47 0.39 -12.66 15.98
C MET A 47 -0.40 -12.77 17.29
N LYS A 48 -1.50 -13.52 17.30
CA LYS A 48 -2.29 -13.77 18.51
C LYS A 48 -1.53 -14.67 19.50
N LEU A 49 -0.91 -15.73 19.01
CA LEU A 49 -0.09 -16.65 19.82
C LEU A 49 1.14 -15.95 20.40
N CYS A 50 1.74 -15.05 19.62
CA CYS A 50 2.89 -14.26 20.04
C CYS A 50 2.53 -13.13 21.02
N GLY A 51 1.28 -12.69 21.06
CA GLY A 51 0.81 -11.57 21.89
C GLY A 51 0.31 -11.94 23.28
N ASP A 52 -0.04 -13.21 23.53
CA ASP A 52 -0.79 -13.61 24.74
C ASP A 52 0.09 -14.06 25.94
N SER A 53 1.41 -13.84 25.93
CA SER A 53 2.30 -14.19 27.06
C SER A 53 2.50 -13.07 28.10
N SER A 54 1.52 -12.19 28.29
CA SER A 54 1.49 -11.28 29.45
C SER A 54 0.16 -11.44 30.20
N ALA A 55 0.17 -12.29 31.23
CA ALA A 55 -0.98 -12.51 32.10
C ALA A 55 -0.95 -11.56 33.30
N ALA A 56 -1.95 -10.67 33.40
CA ALA A 56 -2.65 -10.27 34.64
C ALA A 56 -3.92 -9.43 34.30
N GLU A 57 -5.09 -9.98 34.63
CA GLU A 57 -6.49 -9.47 34.51
C GLU A 57 -6.86 -8.37 35.55
N PRO A 58 -8.11 -7.82 35.64
CA PRO A 58 -9.27 -7.83 34.72
C PRO A 58 -9.96 -6.45 34.50
N ALA A 59 -10.86 -6.41 33.52
CA ALA A 59 -12.05 -5.55 33.38
C ALA A 59 -11.94 -4.03 33.68
N ARG A 60 -11.67 -3.24 32.63
CA ARG A 60 -12.23 -1.88 32.50
C ARG A 60 -12.83 -1.71 31.10
N LYS A 61 -14.10 -1.28 31.10
CA LYS A 61 -14.95 -0.98 29.95
C LYS A 61 -14.13 -0.29 28.84
N ALA A 62 -13.88 -1.00 27.74
CA ALA A 62 -13.35 -0.42 26.53
C ALA A 62 -14.49 0.35 25.84
N ALA A 63 -14.53 1.66 26.05
CA ALA A 63 -14.94 2.55 24.98
C ALA A 63 -13.91 2.35 23.86
N ILE A 64 -14.32 1.70 22.78
CA ILE A 64 -13.50 1.46 21.60
C ILE A 64 -13.39 2.80 20.86
N GLU A 65 -12.48 3.65 21.31
CA GLU A 65 -11.86 4.68 20.49
C GLU A 65 -10.63 4.04 19.84
N ASN A 66 -10.85 3.26 18.78
CA ASN A 66 -9.76 2.69 17.99
C ASN A 66 -9.15 3.79 17.09
N ASN A 67 -8.39 4.70 17.70
CA ASN A 67 -7.35 5.46 17.01
C ASN A 67 -6.12 4.56 16.80
N THR A 68 -6.31 3.46 16.08
CA THR A 68 -5.18 2.66 15.61
C THR A 68 -4.66 3.33 14.35
N SER A 69 -3.58 4.10 14.48
CA SER A 69 -2.86 4.63 13.32
C SER A 69 -2.35 3.44 12.50
N ILE A 70 -3.03 3.14 11.39
CA ILE A 70 -2.56 2.14 10.43
C ILE A 70 -1.16 2.59 9.97
N PRO A 71 -0.12 1.74 10.06
CA PRO A 71 1.20 2.07 9.57
C PRO A 71 1.16 2.51 8.10
N LEU A 72 1.90 3.57 7.74
CA LEU A 72 1.95 4.09 6.36
C LEU A 72 2.31 3.00 5.34
N SER A 73 3.16 2.05 5.73
CA SER A 73 3.53 0.88 4.92
C SER A 73 2.32 0.01 4.56
N ASN A 74 1.43 -0.28 5.52
CA ASN A 74 0.24 -1.09 5.28
C ASN A 74 -0.74 -0.39 4.34
N LEU A 75 -0.84 0.94 4.49
CA LEU A 75 -1.69 1.75 3.62
C LEU A 75 -1.16 1.79 2.18
N LEU A 76 0.16 1.91 2.00
CA LEU A 76 0.80 1.86 0.68
C LEU A 76 0.56 0.51 0.00
N VAL A 77 0.76 -0.60 0.71
CA VAL A 77 0.50 -1.96 0.18
C VAL A 77 -0.97 -2.12 -0.22
N PHE A 78 -1.88 -1.61 0.60
CA PHE A 78 -3.31 -1.60 0.29
C PHE A 78 -3.59 -0.81 -1.00
N LEU A 79 -3.12 0.44 -1.11
CA LEU A 79 -3.35 1.27 -2.30
C LEU A 79 -2.72 0.69 -3.57
N GLN A 80 -1.49 0.15 -3.48
CA GLN A 80 -0.82 -0.55 -4.60
C GLN A 80 -1.63 -1.76 -5.08
N THR A 81 -2.33 -2.44 -4.17
CA THR A 81 -3.18 -3.58 -4.50
C THR A 81 -4.54 -3.10 -5.02
N ALA A 82 -5.10 -2.04 -4.44
CA ALA A 82 -6.47 -1.62 -4.66
C ALA A 82 -6.67 -0.81 -5.94
N LEU A 83 -5.68 0.01 -6.29
CA LEU A 83 -5.72 0.88 -7.46
C LEU A 83 -5.38 0.09 -8.72
N ASP A 84 -6.06 0.42 -9.81
CA ASP A 84 -5.80 -0.09 -11.14
C ASP A 84 -4.66 0.74 -11.79
N ALA A 85 -3.47 0.50 -11.25
CA ALA A 85 -2.22 1.19 -11.56
C ALA A 85 -1.04 0.21 -11.55
N GLU A 86 0.00 0.54 -12.31
CA GLU A 86 1.25 -0.22 -12.32
C GLU A 86 2.00 -0.03 -10.99
N LYS A 87 2.07 1.23 -10.56
CA LYS A 87 2.79 1.62 -9.35
C LYS A 87 2.07 2.76 -8.64
N VAL A 88 2.09 2.71 -7.32
CA VAL A 88 1.61 3.75 -6.43
C VAL A 88 2.76 4.12 -5.49
N GLU A 89 3.10 5.40 -5.43
CA GLU A 89 4.07 5.92 -4.48
C GLU A 89 3.40 6.95 -3.58
N VAL A 90 3.72 6.89 -2.28
CA VAL A 90 3.25 7.88 -1.32
C VAL A 90 4.46 8.54 -0.68
N THR A 91 4.60 9.84 -0.92
CA THR A 91 5.63 10.68 -0.31
C THR A 91 5.02 11.51 0.82
N PRO A 92 5.81 12.29 1.57
CA PRO A 92 5.25 13.24 2.54
C PRO A 92 4.32 14.29 1.91
N LYS A 93 4.48 14.61 0.63
CA LYS A 93 3.74 15.69 -0.05
C LYS A 93 2.68 15.19 -1.02
N ASP A 94 2.93 14.06 -1.66
CA ASP A 94 2.20 13.65 -2.85
C ASP A 94 1.87 12.15 -2.84
N ILE A 95 0.79 11.80 -3.53
CA ILE A 95 0.45 10.45 -3.97
C ILE A 95 0.67 10.41 -5.48
N ASN A 96 1.57 9.55 -5.94
CA ASN A 96 1.84 9.35 -7.37
C ASN A 96 1.22 8.03 -7.83
N ILE A 97 0.41 8.09 -8.88
CA ILE A 97 -0.22 6.92 -9.50
C ILE A 97 0.31 6.80 -10.93
N HIS A 98 1.04 5.71 -11.21
CA HIS A 98 1.62 5.42 -12.51
C HIS A 98 0.78 4.39 -13.26
N GLN A 99 0.47 4.67 -14.53
CA GLN A 99 -0.38 3.83 -15.36
C GLN A 99 0.14 3.75 -16.79
N ASP A 100 0.23 2.53 -17.32
CA ASP A 100 0.52 2.30 -18.73
C ASP A 100 -0.76 1.97 -19.47
N ARG A 101 -1.25 2.92 -20.30
CA ARG A 101 -2.51 2.75 -21.04
C ARG A 101 -2.46 3.44 -22.40
N CYS A 102 -3.39 3.04 -23.27
CA CYS A 102 -3.66 3.72 -24.52
C CYS A 102 -4.74 4.78 -24.31
N PHE A 103 -4.38 6.03 -24.59
CA PHE A 103 -5.24 7.19 -24.40
C PHE A 103 -5.78 7.63 -25.76
N PRO A 104 -7.10 7.53 -25.99
CA PRO A 104 -7.71 7.99 -27.23
C PRO A 104 -7.73 9.52 -27.31
N TYR A 105 -7.40 10.12 -28.45
CA TYR A 105 -7.39 11.58 -28.65
C TYR A 105 -7.89 11.95 -30.06
N GLY A 106 -8.02 13.26 -30.32
CA GLY A 106 -8.47 13.76 -31.62
C GLY A 106 -9.93 13.44 -31.93
N GLU A 107 -10.26 13.43 -33.23
CA GLU A 107 -11.59 13.12 -33.76
C GLU A 107 -11.61 11.73 -34.41
N GLU A 108 -12.78 11.10 -34.46
CA GLU A 108 -12.97 9.85 -35.20
C GLU A 108 -12.77 10.08 -36.70
N GLY A 109 -11.93 9.26 -37.32
CA GLY A 109 -11.75 9.31 -38.77
C GLY A 109 -12.92 8.69 -39.53
N PHE A 110 -12.84 8.67 -40.87
CA PHE A 110 -13.87 8.07 -41.75
C PHE A 110 -14.12 6.58 -41.49
N THR A 111 -13.16 5.88 -40.86
CA THR A 111 -13.29 4.47 -40.47
C THR A 111 -14.03 4.27 -39.15
N GLY A 112 -14.39 5.36 -38.45
CA GLY A 112 -14.93 5.31 -37.08
C GLY A 112 -13.89 4.94 -36.02
N ILE A 113 -12.60 4.92 -36.37
CA ILE A 113 -11.52 4.61 -35.42
C ILE A 113 -10.95 5.91 -34.88
N LEU A 114 -11.03 6.07 -33.56
CA LEU A 114 -10.38 7.18 -32.84
C LEU A 114 -8.89 6.86 -32.65
N PRO A 115 -7.96 7.78 -33.01
CA PRO A 115 -6.55 7.53 -32.78
C PRO A 115 -6.25 7.44 -31.28
N SER A 116 -5.25 6.63 -30.92
CA SER A 116 -4.83 6.45 -29.53
C SER A 116 -3.31 6.45 -29.41
N ALA A 117 -2.81 6.87 -28.25
CA ALA A 117 -1.39 6.85 -27.93
C ALA A 117 -1.17 6.06 -26.64
N CYS A 118 -0.36 5.00 -26.73
CA CYS A 118 -0.02 4.15 -25.59
C CYS A 118 1.24 4.70 -24.92
N MET A 119 1.09 5.17 -23.69
CA MET A 119 2.14 5.86 -22.94
C MET A 119 1.94 5.69 -21.45
N SER A 120 3.01 5.89 -20.70
CA SER A 120 2.97 5.94 -19.24
C SER A 120 2.43 7.30 -18.80
N ARG A 121 1.42 7.26 -17.93
CA ARG A 121 0.80 8.42 -17.29
C ARG A 121 1.15 8.41 -15.82
N THR A 122 1.61 9.54 -15.29
CA THR A 122 1.77 9.75 -13.85
C THR A 122 0.76 10.79 -13.40
N ILE A 123 -0.08 10.44 -12.43
CA ILE A 123 -0.96 11.37 -11.73
C ILE A 123 -0.33 11.70 -10.40
N ARG A 124 0.02 12.98 -10.17
CA ARG A 124 0.47 13.50 -8.89
C ARG A 124 -0.71 14.16 -8.19
N ILE A 125 -1.06 13.66 -7.01
CA ILE A 125 -2.11 14.22 -6.16
C ILE A 125 -1.43 14.78 -4.92
N ALA A 126 -1.47 16.09 -4.72
CA ALA A 126 -0.97 16.68 -3.49
C ALA A 126 -1.81 16.18 -2.31
N ARG A 127 -1.14 15.70 -1.26
CA ARG A 127 -1.78 15.24 -0.03
C ARG A 127 -2.45 16.39 0.72
N LYS A 128 -1.76 17.54 0.77
CA LYS A 128 -2.30 18.74 1.37
C LYS A 128 -3.46 19.27 0.53
N GLY A 129 -4.64 19.37 1.14
CA GLY A 129 -5.83 19.89 0.46
C GLY A 129 -6.54 18.85 -0.43
N LEU A 130 -6.10 17.59 -0.40
CA LEU A 130 -6.85 16.48 -0.99
C LEU A 130 -8.21 16.35 -0.31
N LYS A 131 -9.27 16.29 -1.13
CA LYS A 131 -10.64 16.06 -0.69
C LYS A 131 -11.24 14.89 -1.43
N ILE A 132 -11.88 13.99 -0.67
CA ILE A 132 -12.72 12.95 -1.24
C ILE A 132 -14.05 13.59 -1.65
N GLY A 133 -14.41 13.44 -2.92
CA GLY A 133 -15.68 13.87 -3.48
C GLY A 133 -16.66 12.69 -3.54
N ASP A 134 -17.24 12.47 -4.70
CA ASP A 134 -18.21 11.39 -4.91
C ASP A 134 -17.56 10.01 -4.81
N VAL A 135 -18.10 9.17 -3.91
CA VAL A 135 -17.79 7.75 -3.82
C VAL A 135 -19.03 6.96 -4.22
N VAL A 136 -18.92 6.24 -5.34
CA VAL A 136 -20.00 5.47 -5.92
C VAL A 136 -19.53 4.05 -6.10
N GLU A 137 -20.14 3.12 -5.37
CA GLU A 137 -19.88 1.71 -5.59
C GLU A 137 -20.50 1.21 -6.89
N SER A 138 -19.80 0.28 -7.55
CA SER A 138 -20.34 -0.43 -8.70
C SER A 138 -21.39 -1.43 -8.23
N LYS A 139 -22.60 -1.35 -8.80
CA LYS A 139 -23.63 -2.40 -8.66
C LYS A 139 -23.63 -3.24 -9.92
N PHE A 140 -23.69 -4.57 -9.75
CA PHE A 140 -23.45 -5.62 -10.76
C PHE A 140 -24.20 -5.51 -12.11
N ILE A 141 -25.13 -4.56 -12.27
CA ILE A 141 -26.04 -4.53 -13.42
C ILE A 141 -26.23 -3.11 -14.01
N PHE A 142 -25.96 -2.00 -13.29
CA PHE A 142 -26.49 -0.69 -13.72
C PHE A 142 -25.55 0.52 -13.58
N ARG A 143 -24.40 0.41 -12.92
CA ARG A 143 -23.55 1.58 -12.73
C ARG A 143 -22.09 1.22 -12.55
N ASP A 144 -21.25 1.80 -13.41
CA ASP A 144 -19.83 1.87 -13.16
C ASP A 144 -19.59 2.69 -11.90
N GLY A 145 -18.83 2.13 -10.97
CA GLY A 145 -18.47 2.82 -9.75
C GLY A 145 -17.41 3.89 -10.02
N LYS A 146 -17.44 4.97 -9.23
CA LYS A 146 -16.56 6.13 -9.35
C LYS A 146 -15.98 6.51 -7.99
N LEU A 147 -14.75 7.00 -7.98
CA LEU A 147 -14.12 7.59 -6.80
C LEU A 147 -13.50 8.91 -7.20
N ILE A 148 -14.23 10.00 -7.01
CA ILE A 148 -13.76 11.32 -7.41
C ILE A 148 -12.98 11.95 -6.25
N VAL A 149 -11.79 12.45 -6.56
CA VAL A 149 -10.99 13.28 -5.64
C VAL A 149 -10.79 14.66 -6.25
N SER A 150 -10.56 15.65 -5.38
CA SER A 150 -10.24 17.04 -5.77
C SER A 150 -9.09 17.59 -4.94
N GLY A 151 -8.40 18.59 -5.47
CA GLY A 151 -7.22 19.19 -4.83
C GLY A 151 -6.25 19.74 -5.88
N GLU A 152 -4.98 19.86 -5.50
CA GLU A 152 -3.90 20.12 -6.46
C GLU A 152 -3.52 18.78 -7.12
N ILE A 153 -3.95 18.61 -8.37
CA ILE A 153 -3.76 17.38 -9.15
C ILE A 153 -3.07 17.73 -10.46
N GLU A 154 -1.97 17.04 -10.72
CA GLU A 154 -1.22 17.15 -11.97
C GLU A 154 -1.18 15.79 -12.67
N GLN A 155 -1.20 15.82 -13.99
CA GLN A 155 -0.91 14.66 -14.81
C GLN A 155 0.21 14.94 -15.80
N SER A 156 1.11 13.98 -15.92
CA SER A 156 2.17 13.99 -16.91
C SER A 156 2.16 12.70 -17.69
N PHE A 157 2.72 12.77 -18.89
CA PHE A 157 2.76 11.68 -19.85
C PHE A 157 4.17 11.52 -20.38
N ASP A 158 4.69 10.30 -20.29
CA ASP A 158 5.98 9.97 -20.86
C ASP A 158 5.88 9.97 -22.39
N LYS A 159 6.97 10.37 -23.04
CA LYS A 159 7.08 10.37 -24.52
C LYS A 159 6.01 11.22 -25.22
N LEU A 160 5.39 12.19 -24.55
CA LEU A 160 4.43 13.10 -25.18
C LEU A 160 5.04 13.85 -26.40
N ASP A 161 6.34 14.11 -26.37
CA ASP A 161 7.07 14.75 -27.47
C ASP A 161 7.23 13.88 -28.72
N THR A 162 6.92 12.59 -28.64
CA THR A 162 6.89 11.70 -29.81
C THR A 162 5.64 11.93 -30.66
N LEU A 163 4.61 12.58 -30.11
CA LEU A 163 3.43 12.97 -30.87
C LEU A 163 3.75 14.16 -31.79
N LYS A 164 3.23 14.11 -33.02
CA LYS A 164 3.29 15.26 -33.94
C LYS A 164 2.63 16.48 -33.30
N LYS A 165 3.11 17.69 -33.62
CA LYS A 165 2.63 18.96 -33.02
C LYS A 165 1.10 19.09 -32.95
N ARG A 166 0.38 18.72 -34.02
CA ARG A 166 -1.10 18.71 -34.05
C ARG A 166 -1.70 17.70 -33.08
N ALA A 167 -1.25 16.45 -33.14
CA ALA A 167 -1.69 15.38 -32.24
C ALA A 167 -1.40 15.71 -30.77
N LYS A 168 -0.23 16.28 -30.47
CA LYS A 168 0.13 16.75 -29.12
C LYS A 168 -0.84 17.81 -28.60
N LYS A 169 -1.25 18.76 -29.46
CA LYS A 169 -2.24 19.78 -29.11
C LYS A 169 -3.59 19.15 -28.78
N GLU A 170 -4.12 18.31 -29.68
CA GLU A 170 -5.40 17.62 -29.49
C GLU A 170 -5.39 16.71 -28.24
N PHE A 171 -4.25 16.06 -27.98
CA PHE A 171 -4.05 15.24 -26.79
C PHE A 171 -4.12 16.07 -25.50
N LEU A 172 -3.38 17.19 -25.43
CA LEU A 172 -3.34 18.05 -24.24
C LEU A 172 -4.64 18.81 -23.99
N GLU A 173 -5.44 19.06 -25.02
CA GLU A 173 -6.79 19.60 -24.87
C GLU A 173 -7.71 18.61 -24.14
N LYS A 174 -7.61 17.32 -24.49
CA LYS A 174 -8.38 16.24 -23.84
C LYS A 174 -7.81 15.83 -22.48
N TYR A 175 -6.48 15.89 -22.33
CA TYR A 175 -5.74 15.49 -21.15
C TYR A 175 -4.87 16.65 -20.63
N PRO A 176 -5.49 17.68 -20.02
CA PRO A 176 -4.76 18.85 -19.55
C PRO A 176 -3.82 18.49 -18.39
N PRO A 177 -2.63 19.11 -18.28
CA PRO A 177 -1.65 18.75 -17.25
C PRO A 177 -2.11 19.06 -15.83
N HIS A 178 -3.05 19.98 -15.64
CA HIS A 178 -3.65 20.30 -14.35
C HIS A 178 -5.12 19.88 -14.34
N LEU A 179 -5.55 19.22 -13.26
CA LEU A 179 -6.90 18.70 -13.08
C LEU A 179 -7.53 19.29 -11.82
N ASN A 180 -8.81 19.67 -11.91
CA ASN A 180 -9.58 20.08 -10.73
C ASN A 180 -10.09 18.85 -9.95
N THR A 181 -10.40 17.78 -10.67
CA THR A 181 -10.92 16.53 -10.15
C THR A 181 -10.32 15.36 -10.90
N PHE A 182 -10.19 14.23 -10.24
CA PHE A 182 -9.70 12.98 -10.83
C PHE A 182 -10.55 11.81 -10.37
N ASP A 183 -10.98 10.96 -11.32
CA ASP A 183 -11.63 9.68 -11.01
C ASP A 183 -10.53 8.65 -10.76
N VAL A 184 -10.36 8.29 -9.50
CA VAL A 184 -9.32 7.38 -9.04
C VAL A 184 -9.62 5.98 -9.61
N PRO A 185 -8.68 5.38 -10.36
CA PRO A 185 -8.89 4.09 -10.98
C PRO A 185 -8.80 2.99 -9.91
N VAL A 186 -9.94 2.45 -9.49
CA VAL A 186 -10.04 1.38 -8.49
C VAL A 186 -10.33 0.05 -9.19
N LYS A 187 -9.60 -1.03 -8.81
CA LYS A 187 -9.85 -2.37 -9.36
C LYS A 187 -11.28 -2.82 -9.03
N LYS A 188 -11.91 -3.54 -9.96
CA LYS A 188 -13.31 -3.99 -9.83
C LYS A 188 -13.58 -4.85 -8.59
N SER A 189 -12.58 -5.59 -8.09
CA SER A 189 -12.69 -6.44 -6.91
C SER A 189 -12.63 -5.69 -5.58
N MET A 190 -12.36 -4.38 -5.60
CA MET A 190 -12.11 -3.57 -4.42
C MET A 190 -13.27 -2.63 -4.16
N LYS A 191 -13.59 -2.42 -2.88
CA LYS A 191 -14.60 -1.42 -2.49
C LYS A 191 -13.99 -0.03 -2.57
N ARG A 192 -14.66 0.89 -3.26
CA ARG A 192 -14.18 2.26 -3.43
C ARG A 192 -14.20 3.04 -2.12
N GLN A 193 -15.14 2.74 -1.23
CA GLN A 193 -15.17 3.34 0.10
C GLN A 193 -13.90 3.04 0.90
N GLU A 194 -13.40 1.79 0.86
CA GLU A 194 -12.16 1.42 1.56
C GLU A 194 -10.94 2.16 0.99
N VAL A 195 -10.94 2.40 -0.33
CA VAL A 195 -9.92 3.23 -1.00
C VAL A 195 -10.04 4.69 -0.61
N ALA A 196 -11.26 5.23 -0.55
CA ALA A 196 -11.53 6.59 -0.12
C ALA A 196 -11.03 6.83 1.30
N ASP A 197 -11.35 5.95 2.24
CA ASP A 197 -10.91 6.04 3.64
C ASP A 197 -9.37 5.98 3.74
N ALA A 198 -8.72 5.20 2.87
CA ALA A 198 -7.26 5.14 2.82
C ALA A 198 -6.65 6.44 2.29
N LEU A 199 -7.20 7.01 1.23
CA LEU A 199 -6.77 8.31 0.69
C LEU A 199 -7.00 9.45 1.68
N GLU A 200 -8.11 9.43 2.41
CA GLU A 200 -8.41 10.44 3.44
C GLU A 200 -7.38 10.40 4.59
N LYS A 201 -6.93 9.21 5.00
CA LYS A 201 -5.85 9.06 5.99
C LYS A 201 -4.52 9.68 5.52
N LEU A 202 -4.31 9.77 4.21
CA LEU A 202 -3.14 10.43 3.61
C LEU A 202 -3.31 11.94 3.42
N ALA A 203 -4.52 12.49 3.53
CA ALA A 203 -4.79 13.91 3.26
C ALA A 203 -4.23 14.89 4.33
N LYS A 204 -3.27 14.44 5.13
CA LYS A 204 -2.60 15.19 6.21
C LYS A 204 -1.34 15.88 5.70
#